data_AF-A0A959RLS3-F1
#
_entry.id   AF-A0A959RLS3-F1
#
_cell.length_a   1.000
_cell.length_b   1.000
_cell.length_c   1.000
_cell.angle_alpha   90.00
_cell.angle_beta   90.00
_cell.angle_gamma   90.00
#
_symmetry.space_group_name_H-M   'P 1'
#
loop_
_entity.id
_entity.type
_entity.pdbx_description
1 polymer ?
#
loop_
_entity_poly.entity_id
_entity_poly.type
_entity_poly.pdbx_seq_one_letter_code
_entity_poly.pdbx_strand_id
1 'polypeptide(L)'
;AKILGVMVGLVGAAMLILFGKEAGAQGNPWFGLLVVVGTICYATSSNVVGTYLRDMSAVTISAAAFVMVGLPAIAFLFSTDFLDVLGHQEGAWLALGYVTILALMGTVLASIIFFKLVQWTTPVFASMISYLVPIVALSWGAFDGEPITLFHLLGMGLILSGVYLVKN
;
A
#
# COMPACT_ATOMS: atom_id res chain seq x y z
N ALA A 1 23.37 -13.33 2.16
CA ALA A 1 22.43 -12.99 1.07
C ALA A 1 21.34 -12.04 1.55
N LYS A 2 20.51 -12.44 2.53
CA LYS A 2 19.34 -11.66 3.02
C LYS A 2 19.61 -10.18 3.35
N ILE A 3 20.59 -9.87 4.21
CA ILE A 3 20.91 -8.47 4.58
C ILE A 3 21.34 -7.67 3.34
N LEU A 4 22.15 -8.28 2.47
CA LEU A 4 22.62 -7.66 1.23
C LEU A 4 21.44 -7.36 0.29
N GLY A 5 20.50 -8.30 0.13
CA GLY A 5 19.30 -8.12 -0.68
C GLY A 5 18.38 -7.01 -0.15
N VAL A 6 18.22 -6.90 1.17
CA VAL A 6 17.49 -5.78 1.81
C VAL A 6 18.17 -4.44 1.51
N MET A 7 19.50 -4.36 1.66
CA MET A 7 20.24 -3.12 1.36
C MET A 7 20.13 -2.73 -0.11
N VAL A 8 20.24 -3.69 -1.04
CA VAL A 8 20.09 -3.45 -2.48
C VAL A 8 18.68 -2.96 -2.82
N GLY A 9 17.64 -3.58 -2.26
CA GLY A 9 16.26 -3.15 -2.46
C GLY A 9 16.01 -1.74 -1.91
N LEU A 10 16.60 -1.41 -0.75
CA LEU A 10 16.50 -0.09 -0.13
C LEU A 10 17.18 1.00 -0.97
N VAL A 11 18.35 0.70 -1.56
CA VAL A 11 19.01 1.61 -2.52
C VAL A 11 18.14 1.83 -3.76
N GLY A 12 17.52 0.77 -4.29
CA GLY A 12 16.59 0.88 -5.42
C GLY A 12 15.36 1.76 -5.11
N ALA A 13 14.78 1.61 -3.92
CA ALA A 13 13.69 2.47 -3.46
C ALA A 13 14.12 3.93 -3.29
N ALA A 14 15.29 4.17 -2.66
CA ALA A 14 15.83 5.52 -2.51
C ALA A 14 16.08 6.19 -3.88
N MET A 15 16.58 5.43 -4.86
CA MET A 15 16.79 5.91 -6.22
C MET A 15 15.46 6.33 -6.88
N LEU A 16 14.41 5.52 -6.79
CA LEU A 16 13.09 5.90 -7.32
C LEU A 16 12.54 7.16 -6.66
N ILE A 17 12.70 7.30 -5.35
CA ILE A 17 12.21 8.47 -4.61
C ILE A 17 12.99 9.72 -4.99
N LEU A 18 14.32 9.66 -5.02
CA LEU A 18 15.17 10.83 -5.28
C LEU A 18 15.10 11.32 -6.73
N PHE A 19 14.84 10.41 -7.68
CA PHE A 19 14.78 10.73 -9.11
C PHE A 19 13.34 10.79 -9.67
N GLY A 20 12.33 10.55 -8.83
CA GLY A 20 10.93 10.85 -9.13
C GLY A 20 10.72 12.36 -9.21
N LYS A 21 10.07 12.82 -10.29
CA LYS A 21 9.82 14.26 -10.54
C LYS A 21 9.09 14.86 -9.33
N GLU A 22 9.62 15.97 -8.81
CA GLU A 22 9.09 16.71 -7.64
C GLU A 22 9.18 16.03 -6.26
N ALA A 23 10.16 15.15 -6.01
CA ALA A 23 10.52 14.79 -4.64
C ALA A 23 11.21 15.97 -3.93
N GLY A 24 10.40 16.93 -3.47
CA GLY A 24 10.85 18.08 -2.70
C GLY A 24 11.64 17.62 -1.48
N ALA A 25 12.95 17.91 -1.46
CA ALA A 25 13.83 17.74 -0.31
C ALA A 25 13.44 18.62 0.91
N GLN A 26 12.24 19.21 0.90
CA GLN A 26 11.64 20.00 1.98
C GLN A 26 10.68 19.17 2.87
N GLY A 27 10.46 17.88 2.57
CA GLY A 27 9.64 17.00 3.40
C GLY A 27 10.28 16.74 4.77
N ASN A 28 9.50 16.83 5.84
CA ASN A 28 10.00 16.54 7.20
C ASN A 28 10.35 15.05 7.33
N PRO A 29 11.63 14.70 7.60
CA PRO A 29 12.07 13.30 7.68
C PRO A 29 11.38 12.51 8.79
N TRP A 30 10.79 13.19 9.79
CA TRP A 30 9.99 12.55 10.84
C TRP A 30 8.81 11.74 10.30
N PHE A 31 8.17 12.17 9.21
CA PHE A 31 7.06 11.42 8.61
C PHE A 31 7.51 10.08 8.04
N GLY A 32 8.80 9.91 7.71
CA GLY A 32 9.37 8.62 7.31
C GLY A 32 9.27 7.55 8.42
N LEU A 33 9.33 7.95 9.70
CA LEU A 33 9.16 7.01 10.81
C LEU A 33 7.73 6.44 10.87
N LEU A 34 6.72 7.20 10.47
CA LEU A 34 5.34 6.71 10.40
C LEU A 34 5.19 5.58 9.37
N VAL A 35 5.95 5.64 8.26
CA VAL A 35 5.99 4.56 7.27
C VAL A 35 6.56 3.29 7.90
N VAL A 36 7.64 3.39 8.68
CA VAL A 36 8.22 2.25 9.40
C VAL A 36 7.21 1.63 10.36
N VAL A 37 6.55 2.45 11.17
CA VAL A 37 5.49 1.98 12.08
C VAL A 37 4.37 1.30 11.29
N GLY A 38 3.93 1.89 10.17
CA GLY A 38 2.94 1.30 9.29
C GLY A 38 3.33 -0.08 8.77
N THR A 39 4.60 -0.27 8.37
CA THR A 39 5.10 -1.57 7.91
C THR A 39 5.12 -2.62 9.03
N ILE A 40 5.43 -2.24 10.27
CA ILE A 40 5.37 -3.13 11.44
C ILE A 40 3.92 -3.52 11.73
N CYS A 41 2.98 -2.58 11.69
CA CYS A 41 1.55 -2.86 11.87
C CYS A 41 1.04 -3.84 10.80
N TYR A 42 1.42 -3.64 9.53
CA TYR A 42 1.06 -4.52 8.42
C TYR A 42 1.67 -5.93 8.59
N ALA A 43 2.95 -6.01 8.94
CA ALA A 43 3.61 -7.29 9.20
C ALA A 43 2.97 -8.02 10.39
N THR A 44 2.65 -7.32 11.46
CA THR A 44 1.96 -7.89 12.63
C THR A 44 0.57 -8.40 12.25
N SER A 45 -0.23 -7.59 11.55
CA SER A 45 -1.58 -7.96 11.11
C SER A 45 -1.58 -9.23 10.26
N SER A 46 -0.72 -9.29 9.24
CA SER A 46 -0.61 -10.48 8.37
C SER A 46 -0.12 -11.72 9.14
N ASN A 47 0.82 -11.58 10.08
CA ASN A 47 1.25 -12.71 10.92
C ASN A 47 0.16 -13.19 11.88
N VAL A 48 -0.59 -12.26 12.49
CA VAL A 48 -1.73 -12.61 13.36
C VAL A 48 -2.79 -13.36 12.58
N VAL A 49 -3.16 -12.87 11.38
CA VAL A 49 -4.11 -13.55 10.50
C VAL A 49 -3.62 -14.94 10.11
N GLY A 50 -2.36 -15.06 9.69
CA GLY A 50 -1.75 -16.32 9.27
C GLY A 50 -1.48 -17.32 10.40
N THR A 51 -1.52 -16.90 11.66
CA THR A 51 -1.21 -17.76 12.82
C THR A 51 -2.45 -18.08 13.64
N TYR A 52 -3.26 -17.06 13.98
CA TYR A 52 -4.37 -17.19 14.93
C TYR A 52 -5.75 -17.19 14.28
N LEU A 53 -5.90 -16.65 13.07
CA LEU A 53 -7.21 -16.46 12.43
C LEU A 53 -7.36 -17.30 11.16
N ARG A 54 -6.64 -18.41 11.03
CA ARG A 54 -6.69 -19.25 9.81
C ARG A 54 -8.06 -19.89 9.57
N ASP A 55 -8.76 -20.25 10.65
CA ASP A 55 -10.05 -20.95 10.58
C ASP A 55 -11.25 -19.99 10.39
N MET A 56 -11.01 -18.68 10.47
CA MET A 56 -12.04 -17.67 10.26
C MET A 56 -12.13 -17.30 8.78
N SER A 57 -13.32 -16.96 8.30
CA SER A 57 -13.44 -16.49 6.92
C SER A 57 -12.72 -15.15 6.73
N ALA A 58 -11.98 -14.98 5.64
CA ALA A 58 -11.29 -13.72 5.31
C ALA A 58 -12.26 -12.52 5.22
N VAL A 59 -13.52 -12.78 4.84
CA VAL A 59 -14.59 -11.78 4.83
C VAL A 59 -14.91 -11.34 6.26
N THR A 60 -15.04 -12.27 7.21
CA THR A 60 -15.29 -11.96 8.62
C THR A 60 -14.16 -11.13 9.22
N ILE A 61 -12.91 -11.50 8.95
CA ILE A 61 -11.73 -10.76 9.43
C ILE A 61 -11.73 -9.33 8.88
N SER A 62 -11.93 -9.18 7.57
CA SER A 62 -11.96 -7.86 6.92
C SER A 62 -13.12 -7.01 7.44
N ALA A 63 -14.31 -7.60 7.56
CA ALA A 63 -15.49 -6.92 8.08
C ALA A 63 -15.29 -6.44 9.52
N ALA A 64 -14.74 -7.29 10.39
CA ALA A 64 -14.44 -6.91 11.77
C ALA A 64 -13.43 -5.74 11.83
N ALA A 65 -12.35 -5.81 11.04
CA ALA A 65 -11.36 -4.75 10.96
C ALA A 65 -11.95 -3.42 10.47
N PHE A 66 -12.74 -3.46 9.39
CA PHE A 66 -13.38 -2.27 8.83
C PHE A 66 -14.50 -1.71 9.71
N VAL A 67 -15.24 -2.52 10.46
CA VAL A 67 -16.23 -2.02 11.43
C VAL A 67 -15.52 -1.34 12.60
N MET A 68 -14.45 -1.94 13.11
CA MET A 68 -13.68 -1.41 14.24
C MET A 68 -13.07 -0.03 13.93
N VAL A 69 -12.55 0.16 12.72
CA VAL A 69 -12.02 1.45 12.25
C VAL A 69 -13.11 2.36 11.68
N GLY A 70 -14.15 1.79 11.09
CA GLY A 70 -15.23 2.52 10.43
C GLY A 70 -16.06 3.34 11.39
N LEU A 71 -16.38 2.80 12.57
CA LEU A 71 -17.10 3.53 13.62
C LEU A 71 -16.40 4.85 14.02
N PRO A 72 -15.13 4.86 14.45
CA PRO A 72 -14.43 6.10 14.76
C PRO A 72 -14.20 6.98 13.52
N ALA A 73 -13.98 6.39 12.35
CA ALA A 73 -13.80 7.16 11.11
C ALA A 73 -15.07 7.92 10.71
N ILE A 74 -16.26 7.31 10.85
CA ILE A 74 -17.55 7.97 10.60
C ILE A 74 -17.78 9.08 11.63
N ALA A 75 -17.50 8.83 12.90
CA ALA A 75 -17.62 9.86 13.94
C ALA A 75 -16.71 11.07 13.65
N PHE A 76 -15.47 10.80 13.21
CA PHE A 76 -14.54 11.85 12.82
C PHE A 76 -14.97 12.58 11.54
N LEU A 77 -15.56 11.88 10.56
CA LEU A 77 -16.03 12.47 9.30
C LEU A 77 -17.03 13.61 9.54
N PHE A 78 -17.97 13.43 10.48
CA PHE A 78 -18.96 14.47 10.83
C PHE A 78 -18.36 15.65 11.60
N SER A 79 -17.14 15.53 12.12
CA SER A 79 -16.38 16.64 12.70
C SER A 79 -15.65 17.49 11.64
N THR A 80 -15.66 17.07 10.38
CA THR A 80 -15.00 17.79 9.27
C THR A 80 -16.01 18.56 8.42
N ASP A 81 -15.51 19.40 7.50
CA ASP A 81 -16.31 20.17 6.56
C ASP A 81 -16.93 19.31 5.43
N PHE A 82 -16.95 17.98 5.58
CA PHE A 82 -17.40 17.03 4.56
C PHE A 82 -18.80 17.35 4.01
N LEU A 83 -19.76 17.62 4.89
CA LEU A 83 -21.15 17.92 4.47
C LEU A 83 -21.24 19.23 3.69
N ASP A 84 -20.42 20.22 4.06
CA ASP A 84 -20.38 21.50 3.37
C ASP A 84 -19.78 21.36 1.97
N VAL A 85 -18.66 20.63 1.85
CA VAL A 85 -18.03 20.33 0.56
C VAL A 85 -18.97 19.54 -0.34
N LEU A 86 -19.70 18.56 0.19
CA LEU A 86 -20.63 17.73 -0.59
C LEU A 86 -21.84 18.52 -1.10
N GLY A 87 -22.26 19.56 -0.37
CA GLY A 87 -23.42 20.40 -0.73
C GLY A 87 -23.08 21.58 -1.64
N HIS A 88 -21.88 22.16 -1.50
CA HIS A 88 -21.55 23.44 -2.14
C HIS A 88 -20.46 23.35 -3.21
N GLN A 89 -19.66 22.28 -3.27
CA GLN A 89 -18.63 22.14 -4.31
C GLN A 89 -19.12 21.37 -5.54
N GLU A 90 -18.93 21.99 -6.70
CA GLU A 90 -19.19 21.34 -7.98
C GLU A 90 -18.29 20.11 -8.16
N GLY A 91 -18.89 18.98 -8.54
CA GLY A 91 -18.16 17.72 -8.74
C GLY A 91 -17.88 16.92 -7.46
N ALA A 92 -18.28 17.39 -6.27
CA ALA A 92 -18.05 16.66 -5.01
C ALA A 92 -18.67 15.24 -5.01
N TRP A 93 -19.88 15.10 -5.57
CA TRP A 93 -20.55 13.80 -5.71
C TRP A 93 -19.81 12.84 -6.67
N LEU A 94 -19.21 13.37 -7.75
CA LEU A 94 -18.43 12.57 -8.68
C LEU A 94 -17.13 12.09 -8.02
N ALA A 95 -16.45 12.99 -7.31
CA ALA A 95 -15.27 12.66 -6.53
C ALA A 95 -15.57 11.60 -5.46
N LEU A 96 -16.70 11.74 -4.74
CA LEU A 96 -17.17 10.73 -3.79
C LEU A 96 -17.40 9.38 -4.49
N GLY A 97 -17.94 9.38 -5.71
CA GLY A 97 -18.08 8.19 -6.54
C GLY A 97 -16.74 7.49 -6.82
N TYR A 98 -15.72 8.24 -7.26
CA TYR A 98 -14.38 7.69 -7.48
C TYR A 98 -13.73 7.15 -6.21
N VAL A 99 -13.84 7.88 -5.09
CA VAL A 99 -13.35 7.41 -3.77
C VAL A 99 -14.07 6.13 -3.36
N THR A 100 -15.38 6.03 -3.60
CA THR A 100 -16.17 4.83 -3.27
C THR A 100 -15.72 3.63 -4.09
N ILE A 101 -15.50 3.80 -5.41
CA ILE A 101 -14.99 2.73 -6.28
C ILE A 101 -13.61 2.27 -5.81
N LEU A 102 -12.71 3.21 -5.50
CA LEU A 102 -11.38 2.91 -4.98
C LEU A 102 -11.44 2.19 -3.62
N ALA A 103 -12.35 2.60 -2.73
CA ALA A 103 -12.53 1.96 -1.43
C ALA A 103 -13.04 0.51 -1.58
N LEU A 104 -14.03 0.28 -2.42
CA LEU A 104 -14.59 -1.06 -2.62
C LEU A 104 -13.61 -2.00 -3.33
N MET A 105 -12.99 -1.55 -4.42
CA MET A 105 -12.11 -2.39 -5.25
C MET A 105 -10.69 -2.47 -4.69
N GLY A 106 -10.07 -1.32 -4.45
CA GLY A 106 -8.67 -1.20 -4.05
C GLY A 106 -8.41 -1.46 -2.57
N THR A 107 -9.44 -1.35 -1.72
CA THR A 107 -9.29 -1.54 -0.26
C THR A 107 -10.02 -2.78 0.23
N VAL A 108 -11.36 -2.82 0.12
CA VAL A 108 -12.17 -3.91 0.70
C VAL A 108 -11.91 -5.24 -0.01
N LEU A 109 -12.10 -5.29 -1.33
CA LEU A 109 -11.91 -6.52 -2.10
C LEU A 109 -10.45 -6.99 -2.06
N ALA A 110 -9.50 -6.07 -2.26
CA ALA A 110 -8.08 -6.36 -2.17
C ALA A 110 -7.68 -6.93 -0.79
N SER A 111 -8.20 -6.38 0.31
CA SER A 111 -7.91 -6.87 1.67
C SER A 111 -8.47 -8.27 1.92
N ILE A 112 -9.68 -8.55 1.44
CA ILE A 112 -10.28 -9.90 1.53
C ILE A 112 -9.43 -10.91 0.78
N ILE A 113 -9.02 -10.59 -0.45
CA ILE A 113 -8.15 -11.45 -1.28
C ILE A 113 -6.79 -11.64 -0.58
N PHE A 114 -6.22 -10.57 -0.03
CA PHE A 114 -4.94 -10.61 0.68
C PHE A 114 -5.00 -11.51 1.91
N PHE A 115 -6.00 -11.34 2.79
CA PHE A 115 -6.13 -12.20 3.97
C PHE A 115 -6.41 -13.65 3.59
N LYS A 116 -7.21 -13.88 2.54
CA LYS A 116 -7.43 -15.23 2.01
C LYS A 116 -6.12 -15.87 1.52
N LEU A 117 -5.29 -15.10 0.83
CA LEU A 117 -3.97 -15.55 0.38
C LEU A 117 -3.04 -15.87 1.56
N VAL A 118 -3.02 -15.01 2.60
CA VAL A 118 -2.25 -15.23 3.83
C VAL A 118 -2.67 -16.55 4.50
N GLN A 119 -3.97 -16.82 4.60
CA GLN A 119 -4.51 -18.04 5.21
C GLN A 119 -4.14 -19.30 4.41
N TRP A 120 -4.19 -19.22 3.07
CA TRP A 120 -3.83 -20.32 2.17
C TRP A 120 -2.34 -20.60 2.09
N THR A 121 -1.50 -19.61 2.40
CA THR A 121 -0.05 -19.71 2.24
C THR A 121 0.67 -19.40 3.55
N THR A 122 1.65 -18.50 3.52
CA THR A 122 2.32 -17.96 4.70
C THR A 122 2.32 -16.44 4.60
N PRO A 123 2.35 -15.72 5.74
CA PRO A 123 2.47 -14.25 5.74
C PRO A 123 3.64 -13.75 4.89
N VAL A 124 4.78 -14.47 4.95
CA VAL A 124 5.97 -14.18 4.15
C VAL A 124 5.70 -14.34 2.65
N PHE A 125 5.01 -15.40 2.23
CA PHE A 125 4.66 -15.59 0.83
C PHE A 125 3.67 -14.53 0.33
N ALA A 126 2.60 -14.27 1.09
CA ALA A 126 1.62 -13.25 0.72
C ALA A 126 2.25 -11.85 0.59
N SER A 127 3.22 -11.52 1.44
CA SER A 127 3.96 -10.25 1.38
C SER A 127 4.80 -10.08 0.10
N MET A 128 5.08 -11.16 -0.64
CA MET A 128 5.82 -11.07 -1.90
C MET A 128 5.05 -10.30 -2.98
N ILE A 129 3.73 -10.16 -2.85
CA ILE A 129 2.92 -9.39 -3.81
C ILE A 129 3.36 -7.91 -3.83
N SER A 130 3.88 -7.39 -2.73
CA SER A 130 4.41 -6.03 -2.63
C SER A 130 5.60 -5.81 -3.57
N TYR A 131 6.30 -6.86 -3.98
CA TYR A 131 7.40 -6.76 -4.94
C TYR A 131 6.93 -6.51 -6.37
N LEU A 132 5.64 -6.73 -6.68
CA LEU A 132 5.04 -6.36 -7.96
C LEU A 132 4.64 -4.89 -8.01
N VAL A 133 4.55 -4.19 -6.86
CA VAL A 133 4.08 -2.80 -6.79
C VAL A 133 4.87 -1.86 -7.70
N PRO A 134 6.22 -1.86 -7.72
CA PRO A 134 6.98 -0.99 -8.62
C PRO A 134 6.71 -1.26 -10.11
N ILE A 135 6.48 -2.53 -10.48
CA ILE A 135 6.19 -2.92 -11.86
C ILE A 135 4.81 -2.37 -12.27
N VAL A 136 3.80 -2.58 -11.43
CA VAL A 136 2.43 -2.09 -11.70
C VAL A 136 2.41 -0.57 -11.72
N ALA A 137 3.09 0.09 -10.78
CA ALA A 137 3.17 1.54 -10.70
C ALA A 137 3.79 2.16 -11.97
N LEU A 138 4.95 1.67 -12.40
CA LEU A 138 5.58 2.15 -13.63
C LEU A 138 4.77 1.82 -14.88
N SER A 139 4.08 0.67 -14.91
CA SER A 139 3.20 0.33 -16.02
C SER A 139 2.06 1.34 -16.14
N TRP A 140 1.42 1.69 -15.02
CA TRP A 140 0.34 2.68 -15.01
C TRP A 140 0.83 4.08 -15.37
N GLY A 141 2.00 4.51 -14.86
CA GLY A 141 2.64 5.76 -15.27
C GLY A 141 2.93 5.79 -16.77
N ALA A 142 3.37 4.67 -17.36
CA ALA A 142 3.54 4.56 -18.81
C ALA A 142 2.22 4.76 -19.58
N PHE A 143 1.14 4.14 -19.09
CA PHE A 143 -0.20 4.26 -19.69
C PHE A 143 -0.77 5.67 -19.58
N ASP A 144 -0.42 6.41 -18.52
CA ASP A 144 -0.81 7.82 -18.32
C ASP A 144 0.09 8.81 -19.09
N GLY A 145 1.07 8.29 -19.84
CA GLY A 145 1.98 9.11 -20.66
C GLY A 145 3.11 9.77 -19.86
N GLU A 146 3.37 9.33 -18.62
CA GLU A 146 4.48 9.85 -17.83
C GLU A 146 5.83 9.46 -18.46
N PRO A 147 6.80 10.39 -18.50
CA PRO A 147 8.12 10.10 -19.06
C PRO A 147 8.88 9.15 -18.14
N ILE A 148 8.89 7.86 -18.48
CA ILE A 148 9.71 6.85 -17.79
C ILE A 148 11.18 7.06 -18.13
N THR A 149 11.93 7.57 -17.16
CA THR A 149 13.38 7.77 -17.30
C THR A 149 14.14 6.46 -17.03
N LEU A 150 15.38 6.38 -17.52
CA LEU A 150 16.27 5.23 -17.26
C LEU A 150 16.48 4.99 -15.75
N PHE A 151 16.44 6.05 -14.93
CA PHE A 151 16.56 5.95 -13.48
C PHE A 151 15.39 5.17 -12.85
N HIS A 152 14.18 5.28 -13.39
CA HIS A 152 13.02 4.52 -12.91
C HIS A 152 13.20 3.02 -13.17
N LEU A 153 13.69 2.66 -14.36
CA LEU A 153 13.96 1.26 -14.74
C LEU A 153 15.11 0.67 -13.91
N LEU A 154 16.17 1.43 -13.66
CA LEU A 154 17.28 1.00 -12.81
C LEU A 154 16.85 0.82 -11.35
N GLY A 155 16.07 1.76 -10.80
CA GLY A 155 15.52 1.65 -9.44
C GLY A 155 14.61 0.43 -9.29
N MET A 156 13.70 0.19 -10.25
CA MET A 156 12.90 -1.03 -10.31
C MET A 156 13.77 -2.28 -10.39
N GLY A 157 14.79 -2.30 -11.26
CA GLY A 157 15.72 -3.41 -11.40
C GLY A 157 16.47 -3.73 -10.10
N LEU A 158 16.89 -2.70 -9.36
CA LEU A 158 17.52 -2.86 -8.04
C LEU A 158 16.55 -3.44 -7.01
N ILE A 159 15.29 -2.98 -6.97
CA ILE A 159 14.28 -3.55 -6.07
C ILE A 159 14.07 -5.03 -6.36
N LEU A 160 13.85 -5.40 -7.62
CA LEU A 160 13.64 -6.80 -8.02
C LEU A 160 14.87 -7.68 -7.75
N SER A 161 16.07 -7.15 -7.98
CA SER A 161 17.33 -7.84 -7.67
C SER A 161 17.50 -8.05 -6.17
N GLY A 162 17.22 -7.02 -5.36
CA GLY A 162 17.26 -7.11 -3.90
C GLY A 162 16.32 -8.18 -3.36
N VAL A 163 15.10 -8.22 -3.89
CA VAL A 163 14.09 -9.25 -3.56
C VAL A 163 14.58 -10.66 -3.91
N TYR A 164 15.13 -10.84 -5.12
CA TYR A 164 15.68 -12.12 -5.54
C TYR A 164 16.78 -12.63 -4.60
N LEU A 165 17.68 -11.73 -4.16
CA LEU A 165 18.75 -12.03 -3.20
C LEU A 165 18.27 -12.31 -1.77
N VAL A 166 17.08 -11.86 -1.39
CA VAL A 166 16.47 -12.20 -0.08
C VAL A 166 15.86 -13.60 -0.12
N LYS A 167 15.28 -13.97 -1.27
CA LYS A 167 14.62 -15.25 -1.49
C LYS A 167 15.62 -16.40 -1.65
N ASN A 168 16.78 -16.14 -2.27
CA ASN A 168 17.85 -17.11 -2.51
C ASN A 168 18.87 -17.14 -1.37
#